data_AF-A0A2S7TZZ9-F1
#
_entry.id   AF-A0A2S7TZZ9-F1
#
_cell.length_a   1.000
_cell.length_b   1.000
_cell.length_c   1.000
_cell.angle_alpha   90.00
_cell.angle_beta   90.00
_cell.angle_gamma   90.00
#
_symmetry.space_group_name_H-M   'P 1'
#
loop_
_entity.id
_entity.type
_entity.pdbx_description
1 polymer ?
#
loop_
_entity_poly.entity_id
_entity_poly.type
_entity_poly.pdbx_seq_one_letter_code
_entity_poly.pdbx_strand_id
1 'polypeptide(L)'
;MGEVKSAQKAFRFLIREYPDHKIAIRSRHDLLHYARLHQDMEEHLSLLNELTYKVKRTDTSKAACIKACHELAELHCMAQRLDEGKKALATSYTGPALFDQVYKLSLKSLQILLKDPKTKTGAHKLGDQLIATLRAEAVARPELATNFLYQAAGLHATLGRHSDTMKIYREIGERFGLNDALRGRMASWYKARDKLHEACRIFGEFDDKAAGQIALAAMLREDGKILEAIKVYRRLIETDSDHSLAHLSAIASCYENLSDWNKAIAIYREMLEIDGDHSGDHFWAIASCYEKLSDWNKAIASYRQVDRFPSDYFAMAKCHRRLGEQKEAIVLYNQIKIIDKSAPEASFQIGFTYEEAKDKEKAIRTFQLTCKRYPKSSQASRSHSHLQNKYNINVTLGGTEQE
;
A
#
# COMPACT_ATOMS: atom_id res chain seq x y z
N MET A 1 -13.74 18.64 40.58
CA MET A 1 -12.44 18.71 39.86
C MET A 1 -11.71 19.94 40.39
N GLY A 2 -10.46 19.84 40.89
CA GLY A 2 -9.79 21.08 41.33
C GLY A 2 -8.51 20.93 42.17
N GLU A 3 -8.29 19.86 42.92
CA GLU A 3 -7.13 19.76 43.81
C GLU A 3 -6.00 18.89 43.26
N VAL A 4 -5.41 19.32 42.15
CA VAL A 4 -4.29 18.62 41.50
C VAL A 4 -3.13 18.40 42.48
N LYS A 5 -2.78 19.41 43.29
CA LYS A 5 -1.71 19.31 44.29
C LYS A 5 -2.00 18.28 45.38
N SER A 6 -3.25 18.18 45.83
CA SER A 6 -3.68 17.19 46.83
C SER A 6 -3.66 15.77 46.25
N ALA A 7 -4.11 15.61 45.00
CA ALA A 7 -4.03 14.34 44.28
C ALA A 7 -2.58 13.88 44.07
N GLN A 8 -1.68 14.78 43.67
CA GLN A 8 -0.24 14.48 43.55
C GLN A 8 0.38 14.06 44.88
N LYS A 9 0.04 14.72 45.99
CA LYS A 9 0.49 14.32 47.33
C LYS A 9 0.00 12.92 47.70
N ALA A 10 -1.27 12.62 47.45
CA ALA A 10 -1.84 11.29 47.70
C ALA A 10 -1.17 10.21 46.83
N PHE A 11 -0.93 10.50 45.56
CA PHE A 11 -0.22 9.60 44.65
C PHE A 11 1.21 9.32 45.12
N ARG A 12 1.97 10.36 45.49
CA ARG A 12 3.33 10.20 46.02
C ARG A 12 3.36 9.45 47.35
N PHE A 13 2.36 9.63 48.22
CA PHE A 13 2.20 8.84 49.43
C PHE A 13 2.01 7.34 49.11
N LEU A 14 1.07 7.02 48.22
CA LEU A 14 0.81 5.63 47.81
C LEU A 14 2.04 4.97 47.18
N ILE A 15 2.78 5.71 46.36
CA ILE A 15 4.04 5.29 45.74
C ILE A 15 5.11 4.93 46.78
N ARG A 16 5.20 5.71 47.86
CA ARG A 16 6.20 5.54 48.91
C ARG A 16 5.86 4.40 49.85
N GLU A 17 4.62 4.33 50.32
CA GLU A 17 4.20 3.35 51.34
C GLU A 17 3.89 1.97 50.72
N TYR A 18 3.37 1.94 49.48
CA TYR A 18 2.90 0.71 48.83
C TYR A 18 3.42 0.59 47.39
N PRO A 19 4.75 0.58 47.17
CA PRO A 19 5.36 0.79 45.85
C PRO A 19 4.94 -0.24 44.79
N ASP A 20 4.72 -1.50 45.18
CA ASP A 20 4.35 -2.60 44.29
C ASP A 20 2.82 -2.80 44.17
N HIS A 21 2.01 -2.02 44.90
CA HIS A 21 0.55 -2.16 44.87
C HIS A 21 -0.03 -1.59 43.57
N LYS A 22 -1.08 -2.23 43.03
CA LYS A 22 -1.72 -1.85 41.75
C LYS A 22 -2.11 -0.36 41.68
N ILE A 23 -2.57 0.20 42.81
CA ILE A 23 -2.94 1.62 42.90
C ILE A 23 -1.70 2.52 42.76
N ALA A 24 -0.57 2.17 43.37
CA ALA A 24 0.66 2.94 43.24
C ALA A 24 1.22 2.92 41.80
N ILE A 25 1.07 1.80 41.08
CA ILE A 25 1.41 1.73 39.65
C ILE A 25 0.54 2.69 38.83
N ARG A 26 -0.77 2.73 39.09
CA ARG A 26 -1.69 3.67 38.44
C ARG A 26 -1.36 5.12 38.80
N SER A 27 -1.05 5.40 40.06
CA SER A 27 -0.60 6.72 40.52
C SER A 27 0.65 7.19 39.79
N ARG A 28 1.64 6.31 39.54
CA ARG A 28 2.82 6.65 38.71
C ARG A 28 2.43 6.99 37.28
N HIS A 29 1.51 6.25 36.68
CA HIS A 29 1.03 6.54 35.32
C HIS A 29 0.30 7.89 35.24
N ASP A 30 -0.54 8.22 36.23
CA ASP A 30 -1.25 9.49 36.27
C ASP A 30 -0.30 10.67 36.49
N LEU A 31 0.73 10.51 37.35
CA LEU A 31 1.81 11.49 37.50
C LEU A 31 2.64 11.63 36.23
N LEU A 32 2.91 10.54 35.50
CA LEU A 32 3.64 10.56 34.23
C LEU A 32 2.86 11.38 33.17
N HIS A 33 1.56 11.14 33.06
CA HIS A 33 0.69 11.89 32.17
C HIS A 33 0.66 13.38 32.53
N TYR A 34 0.57 13.70 33.83
CA TYR A 34 0.63 15.06 34.33
C TYR A 34 1.96 15.74 33.97
N ALA A 35 3.09 15.11 34.27
CA ALA A 35 4.41 15.65 33.97
C ALA A 35 4.57 15.97 32.47
N ARG A 36 4.05 15.09 31.59
CA ARG A 36 4.02 15.32 30.15
C ARG A 36 3.16 16.53 29.75
N LEU A 37 1.98 16.67 30.33
CA LEU A 37 1.06 17.78 30.04
C LEU A 37 1.65 19.13 30.47
N HIS A 38 2.39 19.14 31.57
CA HIS A 38 3.04 20.33 32.12
C HIS A 38 4.48 20.54 31.66
N GLN A 39 4.99 19.71 30.74
CA GLN A 39 6.36 19.77 30.21
C GLN A 39 7.45 19.67 31.30
N ASP A 40 7.15 19.04 32.44
CA ASP A 40 8.11 18.79 33.50
C ASP A 40 8.97 17.57 33.16
N MET A 41 10.05 17.82 32.42
CA MET A 41 10.94 16.76 31.95
C MET A 41 11.73 16.07 33.07
N GLU A 42 11.97 16.74 34.19
CA GLU A 42 12.70 16.16 35.32
C GLU A 42 11.84 15.13 36.05
N GLU A 43 10.59 15.51 36.40
CA GLU A 43 9.64 14.59 37.01
C GLU A 43 9.29 13.44 36.05
N HIS A 44 9.13 13.75 34.75
CA HIS A 44 8.85 12.75 33.73
C HIS A 44 9.95 11.68 33.64
N LEU A 45 11.22 12.10 33.55
CA LEU A 45 12.35 11.17 33.50
C LEU A 45 12.51 10.39 34.81
N SER A 46 12.28 11.02 35.96
CA SER A 46 12.35 10.36 37.26
C SER A 46 11.35 9.19 37.34
N LEU A 47 10.07 9.46 37.01
CA LEU A 47 9.02 8.45 37.03
C LEU A 47 9.26 7.30 36.03
N LEU A 48 9.76 7.61 34.83
CA LEU A 48 10.14 6.58 33.85
C LEU A 48 11.28 5.69 34.37
N ASN A 49 12.30 6.27 35.00
CA ASN A 49 13.39 5.51 35.59
C ASN A 49 12.90 4.59 36.72
N GLU A 50 12.01 5.07 37.60
CA GLU A 50 11.41 4.24 38.65
C GLU A 50 10.64 3.05 38.07
N LEU A 51 9.73 3.31 37.13
CA LEU A 51 8.91 2.27 36.48
C LEU A 51 9.75 1.26 35.70
N THR A 52 10.87 1.70 35.13
CA THR A 52 11.74 0.85 34.31
C THR A 52 12.67 -0.01 35.17
N TYR A 53 13.33 0.57 36.17
CA TYR A 53 14.43 -0.07 36.89
C TYR A 53 14.10 -0.51 38.31
N LYS A 54 13.19 0.16 39.02
CA LYS A 54 12.93 -0.09 40.44
C LYS A 54 11.68 -0.92 40.71
N VAL A 55 10.62 -0.72 39.91
CA VAL A 55 9.34 -1.43 40.10
C VAL A 55 9.46 -2.89 39.67
N LYS A 56 9.02 -3.81 40.55
CA LYS A 56 8.99 -5.24 40.23
C LYS A 56 7.93 -5.54 39.19
N ARG A 57 8.28 -6.36 38.19
CA ARG A 57 7.37 -6.78 37.11
C ARG A 57 6.50 -7.94 37.59
N THR A 58 5.24 -7.65 37.89
CA THR A 58 4.18 -8.61 38.24
C THR A 58 3.06 -8.53 37.21
N ASP A 59 2.04 -9.39 37.28
CA ASP A 59 0.92 -9.36 36.33
C ASP A 59 0.20 -8.00 36.26
N THR A 60 0.22 -7.24 37.36
CA THR A 60 -0.44 -5.93 37.42
C THR A 60 0.46 -4.77 36.99
N SER A 61 1.79 -4.89 37.09
CA SER A 61 2.75 -3.82 36.76
C SER A 61 3.45 -4.01 35.42
N LYS A 62 3.53 -5.25 34.91
CA LYS A 62 4.31 -5.61 33.71
C LYS A 62 3.98 -4.73 32.51
N ALA A 63 2.70 -4.48 32.23
CA ALA A 63 2.29 -3.64 31.10
C ALA A 63 2.76 -2.18 31.26
N ALA A 64 2.74 -1.63 32.48
CA ALA A 64 3.21 -0.28 32.76
C ALA A 64 4.74 -0.19 32.66
N CYS A 65 5.47 -1.16 33.21
CA CYS A 65 6.93 -1.23 33.11
C CYS A 65 7.42 -1.36 31.67
N ILE A 66 6.74 -2.17 30.83
CA ILE A 66 7.07 -2.30 29.40
C ILE A 66 6.85 -0.96 28.69
N LYS A 67 5.72 -0.29 28.90
CA LYS A 67 5.48 1.03 28.30
C LYS A 67 6.53 2.06 28.73
N ALA A 68 6.86 2.08 30.03
CA ALA A 68 7.86 2.99 30.57
C ALA A 68 9.26 2.74 30.00
N CYS A 69 9.68 1.47 29.87
CA CYS A 69 11.01 1.18 29.33
C CYS A 69 11.14 1.54 27.85
N HIS A 70 10.05 1.38 27.06
CA HIS A 70 10.00 1.84 25.67
C HIS A 70 10.07 3.35 25.56
N GLU A 71 9.29 4.07 26.36
CA GLU A 71 9.29 5.52 26.36
C GLU A 71 10.65 6.10 26.81
N LEU A 72 11.24 5.54 27.87
CA LEU A 72 12.56 5.93 28.34
C LEU A 72 13.64 5.66 27.27
N ALA A 73 13.57 4.51 26.61
CA ALA A 73 14.49 4.17 25.53
C ALA A 73 14.34 5.10 24.32
N GLU A 74 13.13 5.56 24.00
CA GLU A 74 12.88 6.53 22.93
C GLU A 74 13.55 7.87 23.25
N LEU A 75 13.41 8.35 24.49
CA LEU A 75 14.08 9.56 24.96
C LEU A 75 15.61 9.44 24.91
N HIS A 76 16.17 8.29 25.29
CA HIS A 76 17.61 8.05 25.18
C HIS A 76 18.09 7.99 23.73
N CYS A 77 17.33 7.37 22.82
CA CYS A 77 17.63 7.35 21.39
C CYS A 77 17.60 8.76 20.78
N MET A 78 16.58 9.57 21.12
CA MET A 78 16.49 10.98 20.71
C MET A 78 17.63 11.83 21.25
N ALA A 79 18.26 11.42 22.35
CA ALA A 79 19.46 12.03 22.92
C ALA A 79 20.77 11.36 22.47
N GLN A 80 20.75 10.50 21.43
CA GLN A 80 21.91 9.81 20.87
C GLN A 80 22.68 8.94 21.90
N ARG A 81 21.96 8.38 22.87
CA ARG A 81 22.48 7.47 23.89
C ARG A 81 21.90 6.07 23.70
N LEU A 82 22.27 5.42 22.60
CA LEU A 82 21.72 4.10 22.24
C LEU A 82 21.92 3.05 23.33
N ASP A 83 23.09 3.01 23.97
CA ASP A 83 23.39 2.04 25.03
C ASP A 83 22.47 2.19 26.25
N GLU A 84 22.13 3.42 26.64
CA GLU A 84 21.18 3.67 27.73
C GLU A 84 19.76 3.25 27.34
N GLY A 85 19.36 3.50 26.08
CA GLY A 85 18.09 2.99 25.56
C GLY A 85 18.03 1.46 25.54
N LYS A 86 19.14 0.81 25.17
CA LYS A 86 19.28 -0.65 25.22
C LYS A 86 19.19 -1.18 26.64
N LYS A 87 19.83 -0.54 27.63
CA LYS A 87 19.71 -0.91 29.05
C LYS A 87 18.26 -0.83 29.54
N ALA A 88 17.53 0.23 29.15
CA ALA A 88 16.12 0.36 29.49
C ALA A 88 15.30 -0.79 28.90
N LEU A 89 15.46 -1.11 27.62
CA LEU A 89 14.74 -2.22 26.98
C LEU A 89 15.15 -3.60 27.52
N ALA A 90 16.42 -3.78 27.91
CA ALA A 90 16.94 -5.02 28.47
C ALA A 90 16.25 -5.45 29.78
N THR A 91 15.55 -4.52 30.44
CA THR A 91 14.73 -4.82 31.61
C THR A 91 13.48 -5.66 31.29
N SER A 92 13.05 -5.70 30.02
CA SER A 92 11.83 -6.38 29.58
C SER A 92 12.05 -7.36 28.43
N TYR A 93 13.21 -7.30 27.75
CA TYR A 93 13.54 -8.13 26.59
C TYR A 93 14.96 -8.68 26.71
N THR A 94 15.21 -9.85 26.15
CA THR A 94 16.54 -10.48 26.09
C THR A 94 16.81 -11.09 24.72
N GLY A 95 18.08 -11.36 24.42
CA GLY A 95 18.48 -12.04 23.19
C GLY A 95 18.00 -11.34 21.91
N PRO A 96 17.54 -12.09 20.89
CA PRO A 96 17.07 -11.52 19.62
C PRO A 96 15.93 -10.51 19.79
N ALA A 97 14.99 -10.77 20.71
CA ALA A 97 13.87 -9.88 20.96
C ALA A 97 14.33 -8.50 21.47
N LEU A 98 15.39 -8.44 22.27
CA LEU A 98 15.99 -7.17 22.71
C LEU A 98 16.56 -6.41 21.52
N PHE A 99 17.33 -7.08 20.66
CA PHE A 99 17.89 -6.47 19.46
C PHE A 99 16.79 -5.89 18.57
N ASP A 100 15.72 -6.63 18.32
CA ASP A 100 14.61 -6.18 17.47
C ASP A 100 13.93 -4.91 18.01
N GLN A 101 13.70 -4.84 19.33
CA GLN A 101 13.12 -3.66 19.95
C GLN A 101 14.06 -2.46 19.87
N VAL A 102 15.36 -2.65 20.16
CA VAL A 102 16.37 -1.59 20.04
C VAL A 102 16.41 -1.07 18.61
N TYR A 103 16.55 -1.97 17.63
CA TYR A 103 16.65 -1.62 16.22
C TYR A 103 15.41 -0.85 15.72
N LYS A 104 14.21 -1.38 16.00
CA LYS A 104 12.95 -0.76 15.59
C LYS A 104 12.77 0.63 16.19
N LEU A 105 13.04 0.78 17.49
CA LEU A 105 12.87 2.05 18.18
C LEU A 105 13.89 3.08 17.69
N SER A 106 15.15 2.69 17.55
CA SER A 106 16.21 3.57 17.04
C SER A 106 15.95 4.04 15.60
N LEU A 107 15.42 3.16 14.74
CA LEU A 107 15.00 3.56 13.39
C LEU A 107 13.90 4.63 13.41
N LYS A 108 12.88 4.46 14.26
CA LYS A 108 11.81 5.44 14.42
C LYS A 108 12.37 6.79 14.90
N SER A 109 13.22 6.78 15.92
CA SER A 109 13.88 7.99 16.44
C SER A 109 14.76 8.65 15.37
N LEU A 110 15.52 7.86 14.62
CA LEU A 110 16.36 8.34 13.52
C LEU A 110 15.54 9.08 12.46
N GLN A 111 14.42 8.49 12.02
CA GLN A 111 13.53 9.12 11.03
C GLN A 111 12.96 10.45 11.52
N ILE A 112 12.63 10.55 12.81
CA ILE A 112 12.15 11.80 13.42
C ILE A 112 13.27 12.85 13.42
N LEU A 113 14.48 12.49 13.85
CA LEU A 113 15.63 13.40 13.88
C LEU A 113 16.06 13.87 12.48
N LEU A 114 15.81 13.09 11.43
CA LEU A 114 16.12 13.48 10.05
C LEU A 114 15.14 14.50 9.46
N LYS A 115 13.94 14.67 10.06
CA LYS A 115 12.94 15.64 9.57
C LYS A 115 13.32 17.09 9.86
N ASP A 116 14.04 17.34 10.95
CA ASP A 116 14.48 18.67 11.33
C ASP A 116 15.98 18.85 10.99
N PRO A 117 16.34 19.84 10.14
CA PRO A 117 17.73 20.16 9.83
C PRO A 117 18.61 20.38 11.07
N LYS A 118 18.05 20.91 12.18
CA LYS A 118 18.80 21.17 13.42
C LYS A 118 19.23 19.89 14.13
N THR A 119 18.47 18.81 13.99
CA THR A 119 18.77 17.52 14.63
C THR A 119 19.50 16.53 13.73
N LYS A 120 19.85 16.95 12.50
CA LYS A 120 20.52 16.10 11.51
C LYS A 120 21.84 15.51 12.00
N THR A 121 22.66 16.29 12.71
CA THR A 121 23.92 15.79 13.30
C THR A 121 23.66 14.70 14.35
N GLY A 122 22.63 14.89 15.17
CA GLY A 122 22.14 13.87 16.12
C GLY A 122 21.67 12.60 15.41
N ALA A 123 20.96 12.75 14.28
CA ALA A 123 20.56 11.60 13.46
C ALA A 123 21.76 10.81 12.95
N HIS A 124 22.79 11.48 12.43
CA HIS A 124 24.01 10.82 11.97
C HIS A 124 24.70 10.03 13.10
N LYS A 125 24.83 10.63 14.29
CA LYS A 125 25.44 9.98 15.46
C LYS A 125 24.66 8.73 15.91
N LEU A 126 23.32 8.83 15.99
CA LEU A 126 22.48 7.66 16.30
C LEU A 126 22.59 6.59 15.22
N GLY A 127 22.63 7.00 13.95
CA GLY A 127 22.85 6.12 12.81
C GLY A 127 24.17 5.36 12.89
N ASP A 128 25.27 6.03 13.26
CA ASP A 128 26.59 5.41 13.45
C ASP A 128 26.59 4.36 14.56
N GLN A 129 25.95 4.66 15.70
CA GLN A 129 25.78 3.69 16.79
C GLN A 129 24.97 2.46 16.34
N LEU A 130 23.91 2.68 15.56
CA LEU A 130 23.07 1.59 15.06
C LEU A 130 23.80 0.72 14.02
N ILE A 131 24.57 1.33 13.12
CA ILE A 131 25.41 0.63 12.14
C ILE A 131 26.49 -0.19 12.87
N ALA A 132 27.14 0.37 13.89
CA ALA A 132 28.12 -0.36 14.70
C ALA A 132 27.48 -1.57 15.40
N THR A 133 26.26 -1.40 15.92
CA THR A 133 25.49 -2.49 16.54
C THR A 133 25.19 -3.60 15.52
N LEU A 134 24.72 -3.25 14.32
CA LEU A 134 24.47 -4.22 13.25
C LEU A 134 25.74 -4.99 12.85
N ARG A 135 26.88 -4.30 12.77
CA ARG A 135 28.17 -4.94 12.47
C ARG A 135 28.60 -5.91 13.57
N ALA A 136 28.43 -5.54 14.84
CA ALA A 136 28.71 -6.43 15.96
C ALA A 136 27.81 -7.68 15.91
N GLU A 137 26.53 -7.51 15.60
CA GLU A 137 25.57 -8.61 15.46
C GLU A 137 25.88 -9.50 14.26
N ALA A 138 26.39 -8.93 13.16
CA ALA A 138 26.86 -9.69 12.01
C ALA A 138 28.10 -10.55 12.31
N VAL A 139 28.90 -10.18 13.31
CA VAL A 139 30.02 -11.00 13.79
C VAL A 139 29.52 -12.07 14.77
N ALA A 140 28.63 -11.69 15.69
CA ALA A 140 28.08 -12.61 16.69
C ALA A 140 27.18 -13.70 16.10
N ARG A 141 26.50 -13.41 14.98
CA ARG A 141 25.54 -14.29 14.30
C ARG A 141 25.87 -14.39 12.80
N PRO A 142 26.91 -15.14 12.41
CA PRO A 142 27.39 -15.22 11.03
C PRO A 142 26.33 -15.65 10.02
N GLU A 143 25.39 -16.50 10.42
CA GLU A 143 24.27 -16.99 9.61
C GLU A 143 23.28 -15.88 9.20
N LEU A 144 23.20 -14.79 9.97
CA LEU A 144 22.38 -13.61 9.68
C LEU A 144 23.21 -12.41 9.18
N ALA A 145 24.53 -12.57 9.05
CA ALA A 145 25.43 -11.45 8.79
C ALA A 145 25.08 -10.66 7.53
N THR A 146 24.72 -11.36 6.45
CA THR A 146 24.30 -10.72 5.19
C THR A 146 23.06 -9.83 5.39
N ASN A 147 22.10 -10.26 6.21
CA ASN A 147 20.90 -9.47 6.51
C ASN A 147 21.23 -8.21 7.31
N PHE A 148 22.10 -8.30 8.32
CA PHE A 148 22.55 -7.14 9.09
C PHE A 148 23.35 -6.15 8.25
N LEU A 149 24.19 -6.64 7.33
CA LEU A 149 24.90 -5.78 6.40
C LEU A 149 23.96 -5.09 5.41
N TYR A 150 22.92 -5.76 4.92
CA TYR A 150 21.88 -5.08 4.12
C TYR A 150 21.14 -4.00 4.90
N GLN A 151 20.82 -4.26 6.17
CA GLN A 151 20.24 -3.25 7.06
C GLN A 151 21.19 -2.05 7.25
N ALA A 152 22.49 -2.29 7.39
CA ALA A 152 23.49 -1.23 7.50
C ALA A 152 23.60 -0.42 6.20
N ALA A 153 23.58 -1.07 5.04
CA ALA A 153 23.56 -0.42 3.73
C ALA A 153 22.34 0.50 3.57
N GLY A 154 21.16 0.03 3.99
CA GLY A 154 19.92 0.80 4.05
C GLY A 154 20.03 2.03 4.95
N LEU A 155 20.63 1.89 6.14
CA LEU A 155 20.89 3.02 7.04
C LEU A 155 21.82 4.06 6.41
N HIS A 156 22.91 3.64 5.77
CA HIS A 156 23.77 4.56 5.02
C HIS A 156 22.98 5.31 3.94
N ALA A 157 22.07 4.63 3.24
CA ALA A 157 21.24 5.27 2.23
C ALA A 157 20.28 6.30 2.83
N THR A 158 19.60 5.97 3.94
CA THR A 158 18.72 6.88 4.69
C THR A 158 19.46 8.11 5.23
N LEU A 159 20.72 7.94 5.63
CA LEU A 159 21.59 9.03 6.09
C LEU A 159 22.17 9.86 4.93
N GLY A 160 21.86 9.55 3.66
CA GLY A 160 22.43 10.23 2.49
C GLY A 160 23.89 9.86 2.19
N ARG A 161 24.45 8.85 2.88
CA ARG A 161 25.84 8.38 2.73
C ARG A 161 25.96 7.34 1.62
N HIS A 162 25.67 7.78 0.40
CA HIS A 162 25.49 6.89 -0.75
C HIS A 162 26.75 6.11 -1.15
N SER A 163 27.93 6.71 -1.01
CA SER A 163 29.21 6.04 -1.26
C SER A 163 29.42 4.84 -0.34
N ASP A 164 29.05 4.98 0.94
CA ASP A 164 29.20 3.92 1.93
C ASP A 164 28.20 2.78 1.70
N THR A 165 26.97 3.06 1.24
CA THR A 165 26.03 2.00 0.83
C THR A 165 26.67 1.06 -0.19
N MET A 166 27.35 1.60 -1.21
CA MET A 166 28.01 0.79 -2.23
C MET A 166 29.22 0.03 -1.67
N LYS A 167 29.97 0.60 -0.71
CA LYS A 167 31.05 -0.12 -0.03
C LYS A 167 30.51 -1.36 0.71
N ILE A 168 29.36 -1.23 1.38
CA ILE A 168 28.73 -2.38 2.06
C ILE A 168 28.32 -3.45 1.04
N TYR A 169 27.74 -3.08 -0.10
CA TYR A 169 27.39 -4.05 -1.13
C TYR A 169 28.62 -4.80 -1.68
N ARG A 170 29.74 -4.10 -1.89
CA ARG A 170 31.01 -4.74 -2.27
C ARG A 170 31.53 -5.67 -1.18
N GLU A 171 31.50 -5.23 0.08
CA GLU A 171 31.88 -6.05 1.24
C GLU A 171 31.05 -7.35 1.28
N ILE A 172 29.74 -7.28 1.05
CA ILE A 172 28.88 -8.47 0.99
C ILE A 172 29.30 -9.38 -0.16
N GLY A 173 29.55 -8.81 -1.36
CA GLY A 173 29.95 -9.57 -2.53
C GLY A 173 31.30 -10.28 -2.35
N GLU A 174 32.28 -9.61 -1.75
CA GLU A 174 33.60 -10.18 -1.45
C GLU A 174 33.52 -11.31 -0.42
N ARG A 175 32.65 -11.17 0.59
CA ARG A 175 32.59 -12.09 1.73
C ARG A 175 31.65 -13.27 1.54
N PHE A 176 30.59 -13.10 0.75
CA PHE A 176 29.52 -14.09 0.58
C PHE A 176 29.23 -14.45 -0.89
N GLY A 177 29.94 -13.83 -1.83
CA GLY A 177 29.70 -14.00 -3.26
C GLY A 177 28.69 -13.01 -3.82
N LEU A 178 28.83 -12.76 -5.13
CA LEU A 178 27.94 -11.89 -5.88
C LEU A 178 26.75 -12.69 -6.42
N ASN A 179 25.71 -12.85 -5.60
CA ASN A 179 24.47 -13.51 -6.03
C ASN A 179 23.47 -12.52 -6.64
N ASP A 180 22.44 -13.05 -7.30
CA ASP A 180 21.42 -12.23 -7.98
C ASP A 180 20.64 -11.32 -7.04
N ALA A 181 20.46 -11.71 -5.77
CA ALA A 181 19.84 -10.85 -4.76
C ALA A 181 20.69 -9.60 -4.48
N LEU A 182 22.01 -9.74 -4.38
CA LEU A 182 22.94 -8.62 -4.23
C LEU A 182 22.98 -7.77 -5.50
N ARG A 183 23.10 -8.41 -6.68
CA ARG A 183 23.07 -7.72 -7.98
C ARG A 183 21.80 -6.89 -8.13
N GLY A 184 20.63 -7.44 -7.82
CA GLY A 184 19.35 -6.72 -7.86
C GLY A 184 19.30 -5.51 -6.94
N ARG A 185 19.87 -5.60 -5.73
CA ARG A 185 19.99 -4.45 -4.82
C ARG A 185 20.95 -3.39 -5.34
N MET A 186 22.07 -3.79 -5.95
CA MET A 186 23.01 -2.87 -6.60
C MET A 186 22.37 -2.18 -7.80
N ALA A 187 21.67 -2.92 -8.67
CA ALA A 187 20.94 -2.36 -9.81
C ALA A 187 19.86 -1.36 -9.35
N SER A 188 19.10 -1.71 -8.31
CA SER A 188 18.10 -0.82 -7.71
C SER A 188 18.73 0.45 -7.12
N TRP A 189 19.93 0.34 -6.54
CA TRP A 189 20.70 1.49 -6.05
C TRP A 189 21.16 2.41 -7.19
N TYR A 190 21.57 1.86 -8.34
CA TYR A 190 21.91 2.65 -9.53
C TYR A 190 20.67 3.31 -10.14
N LYS A 191 19.56 2.57 -10.24
CA LYS A 191 18.25 3.07 -10.70
C LYS A 191 17.78 4.27 -9.86
N ALA A 192 17.86 4.19 -8.53
CA ALA A 192 17.46 5.29 -7.64
C ALA A 192 18.30 6.58 -7.81
N ARG A 193 19.37 6.53 -8.61
CA ARG A 193 20.26 7.67 -8.93
C ARG A 193 20.25 7.99 -10.42
N ASP A 194 19.24 7.53 -11.14
CA ASP A 194 19.08 7.76 -12.58
C ASP A 194 20.24 7.20 -13.43
N LYS A 195 20.96 6.19 -12.89
CA LYS A 195 22.05 5.49 -13.59
C LYS A 195 21.54 4.21 -14.22
N LEU A 196 20.61 4.37 -15.16
CA LEU A 196 19.88 3.26 -15.77
C LEU A 196 20.78 2.32 -16.58
N HIS A 197 21.79 2.86 -17.28
CA HIS A 197 22.75 2.03 -18.03
C HIS A 197 23.46 1.01 -17.11
N GLU A 198 23.88 1.43 -15.92
CA GLU A 198 24.53 0.56 -14.95
C GLU A 198 23.57 -0.48 -14.37
N ALA A 199 22.32 -0.08 -14.09
CA ALA A 199 21.29 -1.00 -13.63
C ALA A 199 20.98 -2.08 -14.69
N CYS A 200 20.82 -1.69 -15.95
CA CYS A 200 20.60 -2.62 -17.06
C CYS A 200 21.73 -3.63 -17.21
N ARG A 201 22.98 -3.15 -17.14
CA ARG A 201 24.17 -4.01 -17.23
C ARG A 201 24.14 -5.07 -16.12
N ILE A 202 23.89 -4.66 -14.89
CA ILE A 202 23.85 -5.57 -13.74
C ILE A 202 22.73 -6.61 -13.88
N PHE A 203 21.53 -6.23 -14.37
CA PHE A 203 20.46 -7.20 -14.62
C PHE A 203 20.84 -8.23 -15.70
N GLY A 204 21.63 -7.86 -16.72
CA GLY A 204 22.15 -8.80 -17.72
C GLY A 204 23.18 -9.79 -17.17
N GLU A 205 23.83 -9.45 -16.06
CA GLU A 205 24.85 -10.25 -15.39
C GLU A 205 24.27 -11.25 -14.37
N PHE A 206 22.94 -11.33 -14.23
CA PHE A 206 22.32 -12.31 -13.34
C PHE A 206 22.68 -13.74 -13.77
N ASP A 207 22.84 -14.61 -12.78
CA ASP A 207 23.09 -16.03 -13.00
C ASP A 207 21.80 -16.69 -13.52
N ASP A 208 20.65 -16.37 -12.90
CA ASP A 208 19.33 -16.63 -13.47
C ASP A 208 19.02 -15.61 -14.58
N LYS A 209 19.22 -16.05 -15.83
CA LYS A 209 19.01 -15.22 -17.01
C LYS A 209 17.55 -14.80 -17.18
N ALA A 210 16.59 -15.66 -16.85
CA ALA A 210 15.17 -15.31 -16.95
C ALA A 210 14.82 -14.22 -15.95
N ALA A 211 15.19 -14.40 -14.68
CA ALA A 211 14.96 -13.40 -13.63
C ALA A 211 15.64 -12.05 -13.95
N GLY A 212 16.87 -12.08 -14.47
CA GLY A 212 17.59 -10.88 -14.91
C GLY A 212 16.89 -10.14 -16.04
N GLN A 213 16.44 -10.85 -17.08
CA GLN A 213 15.71 -10.25 -18.21
C GLN A 213 14.33 -9.72 -17.78
N ILE A 214 13.63 -10.40 -16.86
CA ILE A 214 12.35 -9.91 -16.29
C ILE A 214 12.58 -8.59 -15.56
N ALA A 215 13.61 -8.54 -14.70
CA ALA A 215 13.95 -7.33 -13.95
C ALA A 215 14.36 -6.17 -14.88
N LEU A 216 15.11 -6.47 -15.95
CA LEU A 216 15.47 -5.53 -17.00
C LEU A 216 14.22 -4.98 -17.72
N ALA A 217 13.30 -5.85 -18.15
CA ALA A 217 12.09 -5.45 -18.85
C ALA A 217 11.17 -4.59 -17.97
N ALA A 218 11.04 -4.94 -16.69
CA ALA A 218 10.30 -4.14 -15.72
C ALA A 218 10.92 -2.74 -15.55
N MET A 219 12.25 -2.67 -15.46
CA MET A 219 12.98 -1.40 -15.37
C MET A 219 12.77 -0.53 -16.61
N LEU A 220 12.89 -1.11 -17.81
CA LEU A 220 12.66 -0.41 -19.09
C LEU A 220 11.22 0.12 -19.18
N ARG A 221 10.25 -0.64 -18.66
CA ARG A 221 8.85 -0.22 -18.63
C ARG A 221 8.64 1.00 -17.74
N GLU A 222 9.24 1.01 -16.55
CA GLU A 222 9.19 2.14 -15.63
C GLU A 222 9.90 3.39 -16.18
N ASP A 223 10.98 3.20 -16.94
CA ASP A 223 11.72 4.27 -17.63
C ASP A 223 10.96 4.83 -18.86
N GLY A 224 9.80 4.27 -19.20
CA GLY A 224 9.02 4.66 -20.38
C GLY A 224 9.58 4.13 -21.70
N LYS A 225 10.65 3.32 -21.68
CA LYS A 225 11.19 2.60 -22.85
C LYS A 225 10.37 1.35 -23.15
N ILE A 226 9.06 1.54 -23.32
CA ILE A 226 8.07 0.47 -23.44
C ILE A 226 8.39 -0.47 -24.61
N LEU A 227 8.82 0.05 -25.75
CA LEU A 227 9.15 -0.76 -26.93
C LEU A 227 10.37 -1.66 -26.72
N GLU A 228 11.35 -1.21 -25.94
CA GLU A 228 12.51 -2.04 -25.59
C GLU A 228 12.11 -3.14 -24.61
N ALA A 229 11.27 -2.82 -23.62
CA ALA A 229 10.70 -3.82 -22.70
C ALA A 229 9.95 -4.93 -23.46
N ILE A 230 9.15 -4.57 -24.46
CA ILE A 230 8.44 -5.54 -25.31
C ILE A 230 9.41 -6.49 -26.02
N LYS A 231 10.52 -5.97 -26.56
CA LYS A 231 11.55 -6.81 -27.21
C LYS A 231 12.15 -7.81 -26.23
N VAL A 232 12.39 -7.40 -24.98
CA VAL A 232 12.91 -8.29 -23.93
C VAL A 232 11.88 -9.37 -23.59
N TYR A 233 10.61 -9.01 -23.38
CA TYR A 233 9.56 -9.99 -23.09
C TYR A 233 9.35 -10.99 -24.24
N ARG A 234 9.46 -10.58 -25.51
CA ARG A 234 9.37 -11.53 -26.63
C ARG A 234 10.53 -12.54 -26.65
N ARG A 235 11.76 -12.11 -26.33
CA ARG A 235 12.89 -13.04 -26.17
C ARG A 235 12.71 -13.98 -24.98
N LEU A 236 12.09 -13.50 -23.91
CA LEU A 236 11.75 -14.33 -22.75
C LEU A 236 10.76 -15.44 -23.14
N ILE A 237 9.74 -15.15 -23.95
CA ILE A 237 8.81 -16.19 -24.46
C ILE A 237 9.55 -17.28 -25.26
N GLU A 238 10.58 -16.93 -26.03
CA GLU A 238 11.39 -17.89 -26.80
C GLU A 238 12.25 -18.81 -25.91
N THR A 239 12.57 -18.38 -24.69
CA THR A 239 13.53 -19.05 -23.79
C THR A 239 12.90 -19.65 -22.54
N ASP A 240 11.75 -19.14 -22.12
CA ASP A 240 10.95 -19.56 -20.97
C ASP A 240 9.52 -19.83 -21.43
N SER A 241 9.31 -21.01 -22.02
CA SER A 241 8.01 -21.42 -22.55
C SER A 241 6.94 -21.50 -21.46
N ASP A 242 7.34 -21.90 -20.26
CA ASP A 242 6.44 -22.19 -19.14
C ASP A 242 5.77 -20.91 -18.60
N HIS A 243 6.42 -19.76 -18.74
CA HIS A 243 5.89 -18.46 -18.33
C HIS A 243 5.44 -17.58 -19.51
N SER A 244 5.28 -18.15 -20.70
CA SER A 244 4.89 -17.42 -21.92
C SER A 244 3.64 -16.56 -21.72
N LEU A 245 2.62 -17.07 -21.02
CA LEU A 245 1.38 -16.34 -20.74
C LEU A 245 1.63 -15.07 -19.90
N ALA A 246 2.50 -15.15 -18.90
CA ALA A 246 2.86 -14.01 -18.05
C ALA A 246 3.62 -12.94 -18.85
N HIS A 247 4.52 -13.36 -19.74
CA HIS A 247 5.25 -12.44 -20.63
C HIS A 247 4.34 -11.79 -21.67
N LEU A 248 3.39 -12.54 -22.27
CA LEU A 248 2.38 -11.98 -23.17
C LEU A 248 1.50 -10.95 -22.45
N SER A 249 1.05 -11.25 -21.23
CA SER A 249 0.30 -10.30 -20.40
C SER A 249 1.09 -9.00 -20.17
N ALA A 250 2.38 -9.10 -19.89
CA ALA A 250 3.25 -7.93 -19.75
C ALA A 250 3.37 -7.13 -21.06
N ILE A 251 3.45 -7.80 -22.22
CA ILE A 251 3.46 -7.15 -23.54
C ILE A 251 2.12 -6.47 -23.83
N ALA A 252 0.98 -7.10 -23.53
CA ALA A 252 -0.34 -6.51 -23.71
C ALA A 252 -0.47 -5.21 -22.90
N SER A 253 -0.11 -5.25 -21.60
CA SER A 253 -0.08 -4.06 -20.74
C SER A 253 0.85 -2.97 -21.28
N CYS A 254 1.99 -3.33 -21.87
CA CYS A 254 2.87 -2.37 -22.54
C CYS A 254 2.18 -1.69 -23.73
N TYR A 255 1.45 -2.42 -24.57
CA TYR A 255 0.70 -1.81 -25.67
C TYR A 255 -0.50 -0.98 -25.21
N GLU A 256 -1.18 -1.39 -24.14
CA GLU A 256 -2.23 -0.56 -23.51
C GLU A 256 -1.67 0.76 -22.98
N ASN A 257 -0.50 0.75 -22.35
CA ASN A 257 0.18 1.97 -21.88
C ASN A 257 0.53 2.92 -23.04
N LEU A 258 0.85 2.37 -24.21
CA LEU A 258 1.06 3.14 -25.44
C LEU A 258 -0.25 3.56 -26.13
N SER A 259 -1.41 3.13 -25.62
CA SER A 259 -2.70 3.24 -26.29
C SER A 259 -2.74 2.63 -27.69
N ASP A 260 -1.85 1.68 -27.97
CA ASP A 260 -1.83 0.91 -29.23
C ASP A 260 -2.75 -0.30 -29.08
N TRP A 261 -4.05 -0.01 -29.03
CA TRP A 261 -5.10 -1.00 -28.75
C TRP A 261 -5.13 -2.13 -29.78
N ASN A 262 -4.77 -1.86 -31.04
CA ASN A 262 -4.72 -2.89 -32.09
C ASN A 262 -3.65 -3.94 -31.80
N LYS A 263 -2.46 -3.52 -31.35
CA LYS A 263 -1.40 -4.46 -30.96
C LYS A 263 -1.75 -5.16 -29.65
N ALA A 264 -2.36 -4.49 -28.68
CA ALA A 264 -2.85 -5.13 -27.46
C ALA A 264 -3.85 -6.26 -27.79
N ILE A 265 -4.81 -6.02 -28.69
CA ILE A 265 -5.76 -7.04 -29.17
C ILE A 265 -5.03 -8.23 -29.80
N ALA A 266 -4.00 -8.00 -30.61
CA ALA A 266 -3.22 -9.09 -31.21
C ALA A 266 -2.59 -9.97 -30.12
N ILE A 267 -2.02 -9.37 -29.07
CA ILE A 267 -1.44 -10.12 -27.96
C ILE A 267 -2.50 -10.90 -27.18
N TYR A 268 -3.66 -10.30 -26.88
CA TYR A 268 -4.74 -11.03 -26.20
C TYR A 268 -5.26 -12.21 -27.02
N ARG A 269 -5.19 -12.14 -28.36
CA ARG A 269 -5.49 -13.27 -29.23
C ARG A 269 -4.41 -14.35 -29.18
N GLU A 270 -3.12 -13.97 -29.17
CA GLU A 270 -2.02 -14.91 -28.90
C GLU A 270 -2.24 -15.62 -27.53
N MET A 271 -2.68 -14.89 -26.50
CA MET A 271 -2.99 -15.46 -25.18
C MET A 271 -4.17 -16.44 -25.22
N LEU A 272 -5.23 -16.14 -25.98
CA LEU A 272 -6.38 -17.03 -26.16
C LEU A 272 -6.02 -18.40 -26.77
N GLU A 273 -4.99 -18.45 -27.61
CA GLU A 273 -4.51 -19.70 -28.22
C GLU A 273 -3.78 -20.59 -27.21
N ILE A 274 -3.20 -20.00 -26.17
CA ILE A 274 -2.40 -20.68 -25.15
C ILE A 274 -3.26 -21.01 -23.92
N ASP A 275 -4.14 -20.10 -23.53
CA ASP A 275 -4.97 -20.19 -22.32
C ASP A 275 -6.46 -20.11 -22.68
N GLY A 276 -7.02 -21.28 -22.98
CA GLY A 276 -8.46 -21.43 -23.21
C GLY A 276 -9.30 -21.32 -21.94
N ASP A 277 -8.74 -21.67 -20.79
CA ASP A 277 -9.45 -21.72 -19.51
C ASP A 277 -9.82 -20.30 -19.03
N HIS A 278 -8.96 -19.31 -19.27
CA HIS A 278 -9.23 -17.90 -18.97
C HIS A 278 -9.71 -17.09 -20.19
N SER A 279 -10.26 -17.76 -21.20
CA SER A 279 -10.72 -17.12 -22.43
C SER A 279 -11.70 -15.96 -22.18
N GLY A 280 -12.56 -16.06 -21.16
CA GLY A 280 -13.47 -14.99 -20.77
C GLY A 280 -12.75 -13.68 -20.38
N ASP A 281 -11.63 -13.77 -19.66
CA ASP A 281 -10.84 -12.58 -19.27
C ASP A 281 -10.13 -11.95 -20.46
N HIS A 282 -9.62 -12.78 -21.38
CA HIS A 282 -9.00 -12.29 -22.61
C HIS A 282 -10.02 -11.65 -23.55
N PHE A 283 -11.21 -12.24 -23.71
CA PHE A 283 -12.30 -11.63 -24.48
C PHE A 283 -12.78 -10.31 -23.88
N TRP A 284 -12.85 -10.22 -22.55
CA TRP A 284 -13.15 -8.96 -21.86
C TRP A 284 -12.11 -7.88 -22.17
N ALA A 285 -10.82 -8.22 -22.12
CA ALA A 285 -9.74 -7.29 -22.44
C ALA A 285 -9.78 -6.83 -23.92
N ILE A 286 -10.02 -7.76 -24.85
CA ILE A 286 -10.22 -7.46 -26.28
C ILE A 286 -11.42 -6.53 -26.49
N ALA A 287 -12.55 -6.81 -25.82
CA ALA A 287 -13.75 -5.99 -25.91
C ALA A 287 -13.50 -4.55 -25.42
N SER A 288 -12.81 -4.41 -24.28
CA SER A 288 -12.39 -3.12 -23.74
C SER A 288 -11.48 -2.35 -24.70
N CYS A 289 -10.53 -3.03 -25.34
CA CYS A 289 -9.68 -2.42 -26.37
C CYS A 289 -10.51 -1.92 -27.58
N TYR A 290 -11.49 -2.69 -28.03
CA TYR A 290 -12.41 -2.25 -29.09
C TYR A 290 -13.28 -1.05 -28.67
N GLU A 291 -13.73 -0.99 -27.41
CA GLU A 291 -14.39 0.21 -26.88
C GLU A 291 -13.49 1.44 -26.94
N LYS A 292 -12.19 1.31 -26.61
CA LYS A 292 -11.22 2.42 -26.69
C LYS A 292 -10.98 2.88 -28.12
N LEU A 293 -11.07 1.97 -29.08
CA LEU A 293 -11.04 2.26 -30.51
C LEU A 293 -12.38 2.80 -31.05
N SER A 294 -13.43 2.84 -30.23
CA SER A 294 -14.81 3.13 -30.64
C SER A 294 -15.37 2.17 -31.71
N ASP A 295 -14.79 0.97 -31.84
CA ASP A 295 -15.32 -0.11 -32.67
C ASP A 295 -16.37 -0.90 -31.86
N TRP A 296 -17.50 -0.25 -31.61
CA TRP A 296 -18.55 -0.75 -30.73
C TRP A 296 -19.10 -2.11 -31.17
N ASN A 297 -19.17 -2.37 -32.48
CA ASN A 297 -19.65 -3.63 -33.03
C ASN A 297 -18.74 -4.81 -32.62
N LYS A 298 -17.42 -4.64 -32.77
CA LYS A 298 -16.47 -5.68 -32.34
C LYS A 298 -16.38 -5.79 -30.83
N ALA A 299 -16.54 -4.69 -30.10
CA ALA A 299 -16.64 -4.72 -28.64
C ALA A 299 -17.82 -5.58 -28.19
N ILE A 300 -19.02 -5.37 -28.76
CA ILE A 300 -20.22 -6.18 -28.46
C ILE A 300 -19.98 -7.65 -28.79
N ALA A 301 -19.46 -7.95 -29.98
CA ALA A 301 -19.17 -9.33 -30.39
C ALA A 301 -18.22 -10.04 -29.41
N SER A 302 -17.24 -9.32 -28.88
CA SER A 302 -16.26 -9.84 -27.92
C SER A 302 -16.88 -10.00 -26.52
N TYR A 303 -17.66 -9.04 -26.02
CA TYR A 303 -18.36 -9.16 -24.74
C TYR A 303 -19.36 -10.33 -24.71
N ARG A 304 -19.98 -10.68 -25.85
CA ARG A 304 -20.85 -11.85 -25.96
C ARG A 304 -20.14 -13.19 -25.72
N GLN A 305 -18.80 -13.22 -25.82
CA GLN A 305 -18.00 -14.42 -25.53
C GLN A 305 -17.66 -14.53 -24.04
N VAL A 306 -18.11 -13.59 -23.21
CA VAL A 306 -17.80 -13.54 -21.78
C VAL A 306 -19.04 -13.91 -20.97
N ASP A 307 -18.92 -14.85 -20.03
CA ASP A 307 -20.00 -15.18 -19.09
C ASP A 307 -19.81 -14.42 -17.76
N ARG A 308 -20.11 -13.11 -17.78
CA ARG A 308 -19.91 -12.22 -16.62
C ARG A 308 -21.14 -11.36 -16.32
N PHE A 309 -22.31 -11.99 -16.31
CA PHE A 309 -23.56 -11.31 -16.02
C PHE A 309 -23.56 -10.69 -14.60
N PRO A 310 -23.95 -9.41 -14.43
CA PRO A 310 -24.51 -8.48 -15.42
C PRO A 310 -23.50 -7.50 -16.06
N SER A 311 -22.20 -7.61 -15.76
CA SER A 311 -21.18 -6.62 -16.15
C SER A 311 -20.98 -6.53 -17.66
N ASP A 312 -20.93 -7.67 -18.33
CA ASP A 312 -20.88 -7.80 -19.80
C ASP A 312 -22.13 -7.20 -20.46
N TYR A 313 -23.32 -7.43 -19.90
CA TYR A 313 -24.58 -6.84 -20.41
C TYR A 313 -24.58 -5.32 -20.26
N PHE A 314 -24.06 -4.79 -19.13
CA PHE A 314 -23.89 -3.34 -18.98
C PHE A 314 -22.97 -2.76 -20.04
N ALA A 315 -21.85 -3.43 -20.33
CA ALA A 315 -20.87 -3.00 -21.32
C ALA A 315 -21.44 -3.05 -22.75
N MET A 316 -22.12 -4.15 -23.12
CA MET A 316 -22.82 -4.28 -24.39
C MET A 316 -23.91 -3.21 -24.56
N ALA A 317 -24.74 -2.98 -23.54
CA ALA A 317 -25.80 -1.97 -23.60
C ALA A 317 -25.24 -0.55 -23.80
N LYS A 318 -24.12 -0.24 -23.14
CA LYS A 318 -23.39 1.01 -23.36
C LYS A 318 -22.87 1.13 -24.79
N CYS A 319 -22.34 0.05 -25.38
CA CYS A 319 -21.90 0.03 -26.78
C CYS A 319 -23.08 0.27 -27.74
N HIS A 320 -24.21 -0.42 -27.54
CA HIS A 320 -25.43 -0.22 -28.32
C HIS A 320 -25.93 1.24 -28.26
N ARG A 321 -25.89 1.88 -27.08
CA ARG A 321 -26.19 3.32 -26.97
C ARG A 321 -25.27 4.20 -27.81
N ARG A 322 -23.97 3.89 -27.84
CA ARG A 322 -22.98 4.64 -28.64
C ARG A 322 -23.18 4.45 -30.14
N LEU A 323 -23.73 3.31 -30.56
CA LEU A 323 -24.17 3.07 -31.94
C LEU A 323 -25.50 3.75 -32.30
N GLY A 324 -26.24 4.27 -31.31
CA GLY A 324 -27.59 4.78 -31.51
C GLY A 324 -28.66 3.68 -31.58
N GLU A 325 -28.32 2.47 -31.13
CA GLU A 325 -29.21 1.30 -31.06
C GLU A 325 -29.90 1.27 -29.70
N GLN A 326 -30.75 2.28 -29.44
CA GLN A 326 -31.31 2.47 -28.10
C GLN A 326 -32.27 1.35 -27.69
N LYS A 327 -32.95 0.71 -28.65
CA LYS A 327 -33.90 -0.38 -28.36
C LYS A 327 -33.17 -1.59 -27.79
N GLU A 328 -32.07 -1.97 -28.41
CA GLU A 328 -31.20 -3.08 -28.05
C GLU A 328 -30.57 -2.83 -26.66
N ALA A 329 -30.08 -1.62 -26.42
CA ALA A 329 -29.58 -1.23 -25.11
C ALA A 329 -30.63 -1.35 -24.00
N ILE A 330 -31.87 -0.91 -24.26
CA ILE A 330 -32.98 -1.03 -23.31
C ILE A 330 -33.32 -2.50 -23.02
N VAL A 331 -33.30 -3.37 -24.03
CA VAL A 331 -33.52 -4.82 -23.84
C VAL A 331 -32.49 -5.39 -22.87
N LEU A 332 -31.20 -5.12 -23.10
CA LEU A 332 -30.12 -5.59 -22.23
C LEU A 332 -30.24 -5.04 -20.80
N TYR A 333 -30.52 -3.75 -20.63
CA TYR A 333 -30.74 -3.20 -19.29
C TYR A 333 -31.96 -3.79 -18.59
N ASN A 334 -33.05 -4.10 -19.31
CA ASN A 334 -34.21 -4.76 -18.72
C ASN A 334 -33.88 -6.17 -18.24
N GLN A 335 -33.01 -6.90 -18.94
CA GLN A 335 -32.50 -8.20 -18.47
C GLN A 335 -31.68 -8.05 -17.21
N ILE A 336 -30.82 -7.02 -17.10
CA ILE A 336 -30.06 -6.74 -15.88
C ILE A 336 -30.96 -6.36 -14.70
N LYS A 337 -32.06 -5.65 -14.98
CA LYS A 337 -32.97 -5.12 -13.96
C LYS A 337 -33.64 -6.17 -13.08
N ILE A 338 -33.57 -7.46 -13.47
CA ILE A 338 -34.03 -8.58 -12.62
C ILE A 338 -33.12 -8.80 -11.40
N ILE A 339 -31.88 -8.31 -11.43
CA ILE A 339 -30.92 -8.43 -10.33
C ILE A 339 -31.08 -7.24 -9.40
N ASP A 340 -31.64 -7.47 -8.21
CA ASP A 340 -31.96 -6.40 -7.25
C ASP A 340 -30.82 -5.41 -6.99
N LYS A 341 -29.59 -5.92 -6.85
CA LYS A 341 -28.40 -5.09 -6.61
C LYS A 341 -28.05 -4.17 -7.79
N SER A 342 -28.35 -4.59 -9.01
CA SER A 342 -28.02 -3.86 -10.25
C SER A 342 -29.23 -3.14 -10.84
N ALA A 343 -30.44 -3.44 -10.36
CA ALA A 343 -31.69 -2.87 -10.86
C ALA A 343 -31.77 -1.33 -10.78
N PRO A 344 -31.28 -0.64 -9.72
CA PRO A 344 -31.27 0.81 -9.69
C PRO A 344 -30.41 1.42 -10.81
N GLU A 345 -29.22 0.87 -11.04
CA GLU A 345 -28.30 1.31 -12.10
C GLU A 345 -28.88 1.04 -13.48
N ALA A 346 -29.41 -0.17 -13.72
CA ALA A 346 -30.06 -0.50 -14.98
C ALA A 346 -31.26 0.42 -15.27
N SER A 347 -32.12 0.67 -14.29
CA SER A 347 -33.27 1.58 -14.42
C SER A 347 -32.84 3.02 -14.70
N PHE A 348 -31.76 3.47 -14.05
CA PHE A 348 -31.17 4.80 -14.31
C PHE A 348 -30.61 4.92 -15.73
N GLN A 349 -29.89 3.90 -16.21
CA GLN A 349 -29.35 3.89 -17.58
C GLN A 349 -30.45 3.79 -18.65
N ILE A 350 -31.55 3.07 -18.40
CA ILE A 350 -32.73 3.07 -19.29
C ILE A 350 -33.29 4.48 -19.44
N GLY A 351 -33.39 5.24 -18.34
CA GLY A 351 -33.85 6.64 -18.37
C GLY A 351 -33.04 7.50 -19.35
N PHE A 352 -31.70 7.46 -19.25
CA PHE A 352 -30.84 8.16 -20.19
C PHE A 352 -30.92 7.62 -21.62
N THR A 353 -31.11 6.31 -21.77
CA THR A 353 -31.24 5.71 -23.11
C THR A 353 -32.48 6.21 -23.83
N TYR A 354 -33.60 6.41 -23.12
CA TYR A 354 -34.79 7.06 -23.67
C TYR A 354 -34.55 8.53 -24.03
N GLU A 355 -33.76 9.28 -23.24
CA GLU A 355 -33.40 10.65 -23.60
C GLU A 355 -32.57 10.71 -24.89
N GLU A 356 -31.60 9.81 -25.04
CA GLU A 356 -30.80 9.67 -26.27
C GLU A 356 -31.67 9.29 -27.47
N ALA A 357 -32.70 8.47 -27.24
CA ALA A 357 -33.74 8.15 -28.24
C ALA A 357 -34.75 9.29 -28.49
N LYS A 358 -34.61 10.44 -27.80
CA LYS A 358 -35.52 11.59 -27.84
C LYS A 358 -36.95 11.30 -27.34
N ASP A 359 -37.16 10.20 -26.62
CA ASP A 359 -38.44 9.84 -25.99
C ASP A 359 -38.49 10.42 -24.57
N LYS A 360 -38.79 11.72 -24.49
CA LYS A 360 -38.78 12.49 -23.25
C LYS A 360 -39.79 11.96 -22.23
N GLU A 361 -40.99 11.56 -22.66
CA GLU A 361 -42.01 11.08 -21.72
C GLU A 361 -41.55 9.79 -21.03
N LYS A 362 -41.00 8.82 -21.78
CA LYS A 362 -40.52 7.56 -21.18
C LYS A 362 -39.28 7.78 -20.31
N ALA A 363 -38.39 8.70 -20.68
CA ALA A 363 -37.25 9.05 -19.84
C ALA A 363 -37.69 9.56 -18.47
N ILE A 364 -38.58 10.56 -18.43
CA ILE A 364 -39.10 11.16 -17.19
C ILE A 364 -39.77 10.09 -16.33
N ARG A 365 -40.68 9.29 -16.91
CA ARG A 365 -41.37 8.21 -16.19
C ARG A 365 -40.39 7.21 -15.61
N THR A 366 -39.34 6.87 -16.35
CA THR A 366 -38.32 5.92 -15.88
C THR A 366 -37.54 6.47 -14.69
N PHE A 367 -37.09 7.73 -14.76
CA PHE A 367 -36.40 8.36 -13.62
C PHE A 367 -37.30 8.47 -12.38
N GLN A 368 -38.57 8.85 -12.55
CA GLN A 368 -39.54 8.87 -11.45
C GLN A 368 -39.72 7.48 -10.83
N LEU A 369 -39.81 6.44 -11.66
CA LEU A 369 -39.92 5.06 -11.20
C LEU A 369 -38.65 4.61 -10.45
N THR A 370 -37.47 5.01 -10.92
CA THR A 370 -36.19 4.74 -10.24
C THR A 370 -36.20 5.36 -8.84
N CYS A 371 -36.63 6.62 -8.70
CA CYS A 371 -36.79 7.28 -7.40
C CYS A 371 -37.78 6.56 -6.48
N LYS A 372 -38.94 6.14 -7.02
CA LYS A 372 -40.00 5.48 -6.25
C LYS A 372 -39.64 4.06 -5.81
N ARG A 373 -39.03 3.27 -6.69
CA ARG A 373 -38.73 1.84 -6.42
C ARG A 373 -37.44 1.65 -5.64
N TYR A 374 -36.47 2.55 -5.78
CA TYR A 374 -35.15 2.42 -5.17
C TYR A 374 -34.75 3.65 -4.36
N PRO A 375 -35.61 4.13 -3.42
CA PRO A 375 -35.46 5.44 -2.78
C PRO A 375 -34.16 5.60 -1.98
N LYS A 376 -33.55 4.50 -1.54
CA LYS A 376 -32.28 4.48 -0.78
C LYS A 376 -31.03 4.33 -1.65
N SER A 377 -31.17 4.23 -2.98
CA SER A 377 -30.04 4.07 -3.90
C SER A 377 -29.43 5.43 -4.30
N SER A 378 -28.12 5.45 -4.58
CA SER A 378 -27.48 6.68 -5.10
C SER A 378 -28.02 7.07 -6.47
N GLN A 379 -28.46 6.09 -7.26
CA GLN A 379 -29.11 6.28 -8.56
C GLN A 379 -30.45 7.01 -8.45
N ALA A 380 -31.21 6.79 -7.38
CA ALA A 380 -32.45 7.54 -7.13
C ALA A 380 -32.16 9.01 -6.85
N SER A 381 -31.18 9.33 -6.01
CA SER A 381 -30.75 10.72 -5.79
C SER A 381 -30.29 11.39 -7.08
N ARG A 382 -29.48 10.68 -7.89
CA ARG A 382 -29.02 11.19 -9.20
C ARG A 382 -30.19 11.38 -10.19
N SER A 383 -31.14 10.45 -10.21
CA SER A 383 -32.36 10.56 -11.03
C SER A 383 -33.19 11.77 -10.64
N HIS A 384 -33.36 12.01 -9.34
CA HIS A 384 -34.07 13.17 -8.81
C HIS A 384 -33.40 14.48 -9.21
N SER A 385 -32.09 14.62 -8.98
CA SER A 385 -31.35 15.82 -9.38
C SER A 385 -31.42 16.05 -10.89
N HIS A 386 -31.35 14.99 -11.69
CA HIS A 386 -31.47 15.09 -13.15
C HIS A 386 -32.87 15.55 -13.58
N LEU A 387 -33.93 14.99 -12.99
CA LEU A 387 -35.32 15.41 -13.22
C LEU A 387 -35.54 16.89 -12.86
N GLN A 388 -35.01 17.33 -11.72
CA GLN A 388 -35.13 18.72 -11.29
C GLN A 388 -34.38 19.66 -12.24
N ASN A 389 -33.11 19.37 -12.55
CA ASN A 389 -32.27 20.27 -13.33
C ASN A 389 -32.67 20.34 -14.81
N LYS A 390 -33.04 19.22 -15.42
CA LYS A 390 -33.32 19.16 -16.85
C LYS A 390 -34.80 19.35 -17.19
N TYR A 391 -35.69 18.90 -16.31
CA TYR A 391 -37.13 18.88 -16.58
C TYR A 391 -37.95 19.75 -15.62
N ASN A 392 -37.32 20.36 -14.61
CA ASN A 392 -37.99 21.13 -13.55
C ASN A 392 -39.07 20.31 -12.81
N ILE A 393 -38.82 19.00 -12.65
CA ILE A 393 -39.72 18.06 -11.97
C ILE A 393 -39.11 17.67 -10.63
N ASN A 394 -39.84 17.93 -9.54
CA ASN A 394 -39.46 17.52 -8.19
C ASN A 394 -40.13 16.19 -7.83
N VAL A 395 -39.40 15.27 -7.19
CA VAL A 395 -39.92 13.94 -6.80
C VAL A 395 -39.54 13.66 -5.35
N THR A 396 -40.50 13.31 -4.49
CA THR A 396 -40.19 12.90 -3.12
C THR A 396 -39.48 11.54 -3.13
N LEU A 397 -38.21 11.53 -2.71
CA LEU A 397 -37.50 10.30 -2.39
C LEU A 397 -38.10 9.79 -1.08
N GLY A 398 -38.84 8.68 -1.12
CA GLY A 398 -39.66 8.18 -0.02
C GLY A 398 -38.99 8.34 1.34
N GLY A 399 -39.48 9.32 2.12
CA GLY A 399 -39.16 9.45 3.53
C GLY A 399 -39.70 8.23 4.27
N THR A 400 -39.00 7.85 5.33
CA THR A 400 -39.32 6.75 6.23
C THR A 400 -40.79 6.71 6.66
N GLU A 401 -41.58 5.81 6.06
CA GLU A 401 -42.67 5.15 6.80
C GLU A 401 -42.04 3.88 7.40
N GLN A 402 -41.49 4.05 8.60
CA GLN A 402 -41.37 2.98 9.57
C GLN A 402 -42.69 2.99 10.35
N GLU A 403 -43.57 2.03 10.06
CA GLU A 403 -44.55 1.53 11.02
C GLU A 403 -44.18 0.11 11.42
#